data_AF-A0A9W9CBB7-F1
#
_entry.id   AF-A0A9W9CBB7-F1
#
_cell.length_a   1.000
_cell.length_b   1.000
_cell.length_c   1.000
_cell.angle_alpha   90.00
_cell.angle_beta   90.00
_cell.angle_gamma   90.00
#
_symmetry.space_group_name_H-M   'P 1'
#
loop_
_entity.id
_entity.type
_entity.pdbx_description
1 polymer ?
#
loop_
_entity_poly.entity_id
_entity_poly.type
_entity_poly.pdbx_seq_one_letter_code
_entity_poly.pdbx_strand_id
1 'polypeptide(L)'
;MGDILTQIQDELDMPQTLCCTARAPSPALPRRIPKDIAELSRDMVLKEQQIEVLIASLPGLDKSEAEQVARMKELEKELEGLEGERLRAVEEKEALVKKVEGKILKAGKMGS
;
A
#
# COMPACT_ATOMS: atom_id res chain seq x y z
N MET A 1 -1.25 3.27 -3.04
CA MET A 1 -2.58 3.53 -3.66
C MET A 1 -2.75 2.76 -4.96
N GLY A 2 -1.71 2.59 -5.78
CA GLY A 2 -1.79 1.79 -7.01
C GLY A 2 -2.08 0.31 -6.77
N ASP A 3 -1.49 -0.31 -5.74
CA ASP A 3 -1.49 -1.77 -5.63
C ASP A 3 -2.86 -2.40 -5.34
N ILE A 4 -3.66 -1.83 -4.42
CA ILE A 4 -4.99 -2.36 -4.09
C ILE A 4 -5.99 -2.12 -5.24
N LEU A 5 -5.90 -0.96 -5.89
CA LEU A 5 -6.74 -0.66 -7.05
C LEU A 5 -6.37 -1.54 -8.25
N THR A 6 -5.08 -1.80 -8.46
CA THR A 6 -4.61 -2.74 -9.50
C THR A 6 -5.05 -4.17 -9.17
N GLN A 7 -5.02 -4.57 -7.90
CA GLN A 7 -5.46 -5.90 -7.47
C GLN A 7 -6.97 -6.11 -7.62
N ILE A 8 -7.78 -5.06 -7.40
CA ILE A 8 -9.22 -5.07 -7.70
C ILE A 8 -9.44 -5.11 -9.22
N GLN A 9 -8.66 -4.35 -9.99
CA GLN A 9 -8.71 -4.37 -11.45
C GLN A 9 -8.37 -5.77 -12.00
N ASP A 10 -7.33 -6.42 -11.48
CA ASP A 10 -6.87 -7.76 -11.88
C ASP A 10 -7.88 -8.86 -11.50
N GLU A 11 -8.54 -8.75 -10.33
CA GLU A 11 -9.64 -9.65 -9.94
C GLU A 11 -10.90 -9.45 -10.81
N LEU A 12 -11.15 -8.22 -11.28
CA LEU A 12 -12.28 -7.91 -12.16
C LEU A 12 -11.99 -8.27 -13.64
N ASP A 13 -10.72 -8.29 -14.08
CA ASP A 13 -10.32 -8.69 -15.44
C ASP A 13 -10.17 -10.22 -15.61
N MET A 14 -10.18 -10.99 -14.53
CA MET A 14 -10.18 -12.46 -14.57
C MET A 14 -11.59 -13.06 -14.50
N PRO A 15 -12.37 -12.94 -15.59
CA PRO A 15 -13.16 -14.09 -16.03
C PRO A 15 -13.21 -14.31 -17.56
N GLN A 16 -12.22 -13.88 -18.34
CA GLN A 16 -12.20 -14.24 -19.78
C GLN A 16 -11.57 -15.62 -20.08
N THR A 17 -10.74 -16.14 -19.18
CA THR A 17 -10.10 -17.46 -19.34
C THR A 17 -10.97 -18.65 -18.95
N LEU A 18 -12.11 -18.44 -18.28
CA LEU A 18 -13.10 -19.50 -18.04
C LEU A 18 -13.98 -19.78 -19.29
N CYS A 19 -14.19 -18.79 -20.16
CA CYS A 19 -15.02 -18.95 -21.36
C CYS A 19 -14.35 -19.79 -22.48
N CYS A 20 -13.02 -19.83 -22.54
CA CYS A 20 -12.28 -20.57 -23.58
C CYS A 20 -12.07 -22.07 -23.29
N THR A 21 -12.61 -22.59 -22.18
CA THR A 21 -12.70 -24.05 -21.93
C THR A 21 -14.08 -24.61 -22.25
N ALA A 22 -14.80 -23.98 -23.19
CA ALA A 22 -16.09 -24.46 -23.70
C ALA A 22 -15.93 -25.77 -24.50
N ARG A 23 -15.62 -26.87 -23.80
CA ARG A 23 -15.91 -28.22 -24.26
C ARG A 23 -17.42 -28.29 -24.45
N ALA A 24 -17.84 -28.69 -25.66
CA ALA A 24 -19.24 -28.80 -26.05
C ALA A 24 -20.10 -29.36 -24.89
N PRO A 25 -21.23 -28.72 -24.54
CA PRO A 25 -22.05 -29.15 -23.42
C PRO A 25 -22.59 -30.55 -23.75
N SER A 26 -22.07 -31.56 -23.07
CA SER A 26 -22.82 -32.81 -22.88
C SER A 26 -24.18 -32.42 -22.30
N PRO A 27 -25.31 -32.96 -22.80
CA PRO A 27 -26.62 -32.62 -22.27
C PRO A 27 -26.62 -32.94 -20.77
N ALA A 28 -26.52 -31.89 -19.96
CA ALA A 28 -26.45 -32.01 -18.52
C ALA A 28 -27.75 -32.66 -18.06
N LEU A 29 -27.64 -33.83 -17.42
CA LEU A 29 -28.79 -34.48 -16.80
C LEU A 29 -29.54 -33.43 -15.93
N PRO A 30 -30.88 -33.39 -15.92
CA PRO A 30 -31.66 -32.33 -15.26
C PRO A 30 -31.39 -32.18 -13.76
N ARG A 31 -30.71 -33.14 -13.13
CA ARG A 31 -30.23 -33.07 -11.74
C ARG A 31 -28.91 -32.28 -11.55
N ARG A 32 -28.13 -32.03 -12.60
CA ARG A 32 -26.87 -31.28 -12.55
C ARG A 32 -27.12 -29.78 -12.53
N ILE A 33 -28.01 -29.29 -13.38
CA ILE A 33 -28.39 -27.86 -13.47
C ILE A 33 -28.77 -27.24 -12.10
N PRO A 34 -29.64 -27.83 -11.25
CA PRO A 34 -29.95 -27.25 -9.95
C PRO A 34 -28.78 -27.31 -8.96
N LYS A 35 -27.87 -28.29 -9.10
CA LYS A 35 -26.64 -28.37 -8.29
C LYS A 35 -25.66 -27.25 -8.70
N ASP A 36 -25.49 -27.05 -10.00
CA ASP A 36 -24.60 -26.05 -10.57
C ASP A 36 -25.10 -24.63 -10.24
N ILE A 37 -26.43 -24.40 -10.27
CA ILE A 37 -27.04 -23.14 -9.83
C ILE A 37 -26.81 -22.91 -8.32
N ALA A 38 -26.91 -23.95 -7.49
CA ALA A 38 -26.70 -23.83 -6.05
C ALA A 38 -25.23 -23.56 -5.69
N GLU A 39 -24.28 -24.12 -6.44
CA GLU A 39 -22.85 -23.82 -6.32
C GLU A 39 -22.56 -22.38 -6.75
N LEU A 40 -23.02 -21.98 -7.94
CA LEU A 40 -22.85 -20.62 -8.43
C LEU A 40 -23.47 -19.58 -7.48
N SER A 41 -24.65 -19.85 -6.92
CA SER A 41 -25.30 -18.95 -5.98
C SER A 41 -24.50 -18.77 -4.69
N ARG A 42 -23.84 -19.83 -4.20
CA ARG A 42 -22.95 -19.73 -3.02
C ARG A 42 -21.72 -18.91 -3.34
N ASP A 43 -21.11 -19.16 -4.50
CA ASP A 43 -19.92 -18.44 -4.92
C ASP A 43 -20.20 -16.95 -5.11
N MET A 44 -21.37 -16.60 -5.68
CA MET A 44 -21.82 -15.22 -5.80
C MET A 44 -21.98 -14.54 -4.44
N VAL A 45 -22.64 -15.19 -3.47
CA VAL A 45 -22.81 -14.64 -2.11
C VAL A 45 -21.47 -14.47 -1.39
N LEU A 46 -20.55 -15.41 -1.55
CA LEU A 46 -19.21 -15.31 -0.97
C LEU A 46 -18.41 -14.17 -1.61
N LYS A 47 -18.51 -13.99 -2.92
CA LYS A 47 -17.85 -12.89 -3.65
C LYS A 47 -18.45 -11.53 -3.29
N GLU A 48 -19.76 -11.44 -3.08
CA GLU A 48 -20.42 -10.23 -2.56
C GLU A 48 -19.85 -9.83 -1.19
N GLN A 49 -19.75 -10.77 -0.25
CA GLN A 49 -19.16 -10.49 1.06
C GLN A 49 -17.69 -10.09 0.99
N GLN A 50 -16.91 -10.69 0.06
CA GLN A 50 -15.53 -10.26 -0.18
C GLN A 50 -15.47 -8.80 -0.67
N ILE A 51 -16.37 -8.40 -1.57
CA ILE A 51 -16.46 -7.03 -2.07
C ILE A 51 -16.83 -6.07 -0.93
N GLU A 52 -17.76 -6.42 -0.05
CA GLU A 52 -18.12 -5.58 1.10
C GLU A 52 -16.94 -5.35 2.06
N VAL A 53 -16.19 -6.42 2.37
CA VAL A 53 -14.99 -6.32 3.21
C VAL A 53 -13.93 -5.45 2.53
N LEU A 54 -13.73 -5.60 1.22
CA LEU A 54 -12.79 -4.78 0.46
C LEU A 54 -13.18 -3.30 0.47
N ILE A 55 -14.47 -2.99 0.25
CA ILE A 55 -14.99 -1.62 0.31
C ILE A 55 -14.78 -1.04 1.71
N ALA A 56 -15.14 -1.77 2.77
CA ALA A 56 -14.96 -1.32 4.15
C ALA A 56 -13.47 -1.13 4.52
N SER A 57 -12.56 -1.84 3.87
CA SER A 57 -11.11 -1.72 4.09
C SER A 57 -10.45 -0.56 3.34
N LEU A 58 -11.20 0.17 2.50
CA LEU A 58 -10.62 1.26 1.71
C LEU A 58 -10.15 2.41 2.62
N PRO A 59 -8.83 2.72 2.62
CA PRO A 59 -8.30 3.78 3.46
C PRO A 59 -8.80 5.13 2.97
N GLY A 60 -9.52 5.85 3.83
CA GLY A 60 -10.06 7.17 3.50
C GLY A 60 -11.51 7.18 3.01
N LEU A 61 -12.22 6.05 3.07
CA LEU A 61 -13.65 5.97 2.70
C LEU A 61 -14.53 6.97 3.48
N ASP A 62 -14.23 7.18 4.76
CA ASP A 62 -14.99 8.10 5.64
C ASP A 62 -14.50 9.56 5.61
N LYS A 63 -13.48 9.87 4.80
CA LYS A 63 -12.77 11.16 4.83
C LYS A 63 -13.01 11.92 3.54
N SER A 64 -13.47 13.17 3.66
CA SER A 64 -13.65 14.06 2.51
C SER A 64 -12.31 14.35 1.80
N GLU A 65 -12.37 14.65 0.51
CA GLU A 65 -11.18 15.05 -0.27
C GLU A 65 -10.45 16.23 0.38
N ALA A 66 -11.20 17.20 0.91
CA ALA A 66 -10.65 18.34 1.62
C ALA A 66 -9.83 17.92 2.87
N GLU A 67 -10.34 16.97 3.65
CA GLU A 67 -9.61 16.40 4.79
C GLU A 67 -8.39 15.59 4.37
N GLN A 68 -8.46 14.89 3.23
CA GLN A 68 -7.31 14.14 2.69
C GLN A 68 -6.20 15.12 2.27
N VAL A 69 -6.56 16.18 1.55
CA VAL A 69 -5.61 17.25 1.14
C VAL A 69 -5.05 18.00 2.35
N ALA A 70 -5.86 18.29 3.36
CA ALA A 70 -5.37 18.91 4.60
C ALA A 70 -4.34 18.02 5.29
N ARG A 71 -4.61 16.71 5.39
CA ARG A 71 -3.67 15.74 5.95
C ARG A 71 -2.37 15.64 5.15
N MET A 72 -2.44 15.72 3.82
CA MET A 72 -1.22 15.74 2.98
C MET A 72 -0.36 16.96 3.30
N LYS A 73 -0.96 18.15 3.39
CA LYS A 73 -0.24 19.38 3.73
C LYS A 73 0.38 19.36 5.12
N GLU A 74 -0.31 18.75 6.09
CA GLU A 74 0.24 18.54 7.44
C GLU A 74 1.46 17.63 7.40
N LEU A 75 1.38 16.50 6.71
CA LEU A 75 2.49 15.55 6.55
C LEU A 75 3.68 16.18 5.82
N GLU A 76 3.45 16.98 4.78
CA GLU A 76 4.50 17.73 4.09
C GLU A 76 5.23 18.69 5.05
N LYS A 77 4.49 19.40 5.89
CA LYS A 77 5.06 20.31 6.89
C LYS A 77 5.85 19.57 7.97
N GLU A 78 5.36 18.42 8.43
CA GLU A 78 6.08 17.56 9.37
C GLU A 78 7.40 17.05 8.77
N LEU A 79 7.39 16.63 7.50
CA LEU A 79 8.59 16.21 6.77
C LEU A 79 9.61 17.35 6.66
N GLU A 80 9.17 18.55 6.29
CA GLU A 80 10.04 19.72 6.19
C GLU A 80 10.69 20.06 7.55
N GLY A 81 9.92 19.98 8.64
CA GLY A 81 10.41 20.17 10.00
C GLY A 81 11.47 19.13 10.38
N LEU A 82 11.18 17.84 10.16
CA LEU A 82 12.11 16.74 10.46
C LEU A 82 13.40 16.83 9.64
N GLU A 83 13.31 17.24 8.37
CA GLU A 83 14.49 17.43 7.53
C GLU A 83 15.35 18.61 8.01
N GLY A 84 14.71 19.69 8.45
CA GLY A 84 15.38 20.82 9.09
C GLY A 84 16.11 20.42 10.38
N GLU A 85 15.49 19.61 11.23
CA GLU A 85 16.12 19.05 12.43
C GLU A 85 17.31 18.15 12.08
N ARG A 86 17.16 17.29 11.06
CA ARG A 86 18.23 16.43 10.56
C ARG A 86 19.43 17.24 10.11
N LEU A 87 19.22 18.32 9.35
CA LEU A 87 20.28 19.20 8.87
C LEU A 87 21.04 19.85 10.03
N ARG A 88 20.33 20.41 11.00
CA ARG A 88 20.96 21.02 12.19
C ARG A 88 21.79 20.01 12.99
N ALA A 89 21.26 18.80 13.19
CA ALA A 89 21.98 17.73 13.87
C ALA A 89 23.27 17.31 13.13
N VAL A 90 23.23 17.31 11.79
CA VAL A 90 24.43 17.06 10.97
C VAL A 90 25.45 18.19 11.10
N GLU A 91 25.01 19.46 11.03
CA GLU A 91 25.90 20.61 11.19
C GLU A 91 26.57 20.63 12.57
N GLU A 92 25.82 20.38 13.64
CA GLU A 92 26.35 20.29 14.99
C GLU A 92 27.36 19.15 15.12
N LYS A 93 27.04 17.97 14.57
CA LYS A 93 27.96 16.83 14.53
C LYS A 93 29.25 17.20 13.82
N GLU A 94 29.21 17.81 12.65
CA GLU A 94 30.40 18.22 11.90
C GLU A 94 31.24 19.26 12.67
N ALA A 95 30.60 20.22 13.31
CA ALA A 95 31.28 21.22 14.12
C ALA A 95 32.01 20.58 15.32
N LEU A 96 31.38 19.60 15.96
CA LEU A 96 31.99 18.85 17.06
C LEU A 96 33.15 17.97 16.58
N VAL A 97 33.01 17.29 15.46
CA VAL A 97 34.08 16.49 14.84
C VAL A 97 35.30 17.37 14.55
N LYS A 98 35.12 18.52 13.88
CA LYS A 98 36.21 19.47 13.61
C LYS A 98 36.92 19.95 14.88
N LYS A 99 36.17 20.22 15.95
CA LYS A 99 36.73 20.61 17.26
C LYS A 99 37.58 19.50 17.88
N VAL A 100 37.11 18.26 17.80
CA VAL A 100 37.82 17.08 18.33
C VAL A 100 39.08 16.81 17.52
N GLU A 101 38.98 16.77 16.19
CA GLU A 101 40.12 16.60 15.28
C GLU A 101 41.20 17.67 15.51
N GLY A 102 40.81 18.94 15.64
CA GLY A 102 41.74 20.03 15.92
C GLY A 102 42.49 19.87 17.26
N LYS A 103 41.84 19.31 18.28
CA LYS A 103 42.49 19.00 19.57
C LYS A 103 43.43 17.79 19.46
N ILE A 104 43.03 16.75 18.73
CA ILE A 104 43.86 15.55 18.51
C ILE A 104 45.13 15.91 17.73
N LEU A 105 45.01 16.70 16.66
CA LEU A 105 46.16 17.16 15.86
C LEU A 105 47.13 18.01 16.68
N LYS A 106 46.62 18.89 17.55
CA LYS A 106 47.46 19.66 18.48
C LYS A 106 48.17 18.77 19.50
N ALA A 107 47.47 17.79 20.07
CA ALA A 107 48.06 16.86 21.03
C ALA A 107 49.14 15.97 20.39
N GLY A 108 48.92 15.47 19.17
CA GLY A 108 49.91 14.67 18.43
C GLY A 108 51.17 15.46 18.05
N LYS A 109 51.06 16.78 17.83
CA LYS A 109 52.19 17.65 17.47
C LYS A 109 53.04 18.10 18.67
N MET A 110 52.54 17.94 19.90
CA MET A 110 53.28 18.22 21.14
C MET A 110 53.98 16.99 21.73
N GLY A 111 53.68 15.79 21.22
CA GLY A 111 54.26 14.53 21.68
C GLY A 111 55.35 13.94 20.76
N SER A 112 55.81 14.69 19.75
CA SER A 112 56.83 14.27 18.78
C SER A 112 58.00 15.24 18.70
#